data_AF-A0A0V1BYA6-F1
#
_entry.id   AF-A0A0V1BYA6-F1
#
_cell.length_a   1.000
_cell.length_b   1.000
_cell.length_c   1.000
_cell.angle_alpha   90.00
_cell.angle_beta   90.00
_cell.angle_gamma   90.00
#
_symmetry.space_group_name_H-M   'P 1'
#
loop_
_entity.id
_entity.type
_entity.pdbx_description
1 polymer ?
#
loop_
_entity_poly.entity_id
_entity_poly.type
_entity_poly.pdbx_seq_one_letter_code
_entity_poly.pdbx_strand_id
1 'polypeptide(L)'
;MDPDGKYGVKINWICDAENGYALKYLLYAGRSREERHIGLASTNVRQLAQPFVNSNKNVFMDRYFASYSTVKHLLEHGLTSVGTIFAYRRDVPACLRKAVRRDLFSTLAVYEHNKRITMINYVPRKNSNVLLLTSCHAKLKVDNQQGDKRPNIMND
;
A
#
# COMPACT_ATOMS: atom_id res chain seq x y z
N MET A 1 -12.35 -30.45 -10.36
CA MET A 1 -11.51 -29.37 -9.79
C MET A 1 -10.13 -29.96 -9.57
N ASP A 2 -9.07 -29.25 -9.96
CA ASP A 2 -7.69 -29.67 -9.69
C ASP A 2 -7.44 -29.61 -8.17
N PRO A 3 -7.18 -30.73 -7.48
CA PRO A 3 -7.10 -30.78 -6.02
C PRO A 3 -5.95 -29.94 -5.43
N ASP A 4 -4.98 -29.55 -6.26
CA ASP A 4 -3.82 -28.75 -5.84
C ASP A 4 -3.98 -27.23 -6.09
N GLY A 5 -5.05 -26.79 -6.77
CA GLY A 5 -5.25 -25.36 -7.09
C GLY A 5 -4.12 -24.73 -7.93
N LYS A 6 -3.40 -25.53 -8.72
CA LYS A 6 -2.22 -25.07 -9.50
C LYS A 6 -2.58 -24.18 -10.68
N TYR A 7 -3.81 -24.27 -11.19
CA TYR A 7 -4.29 -23.50 -12.34
C TYR A 7 -5.54 -22.71 -11.97
N GLY A 8 -5.51 -21.42 -12.26
CA GLY A 8 -6.62 -20.51 -11.98
C GLY A 8 -6.51 -19.19 -12.73
N VAL A 9 -7.64 -18.52 -12.86
CA VAL A 9 -7.73 -17.18 -13.45
C VAL A 9 -7.52 -16.15 -12.35
N LYS A 10 -6.56 -15.24 -12.56
CA LYS A 10 -6.32 -14.13 -11.62
C LYS A 10 -7.18 -12.92 -12.01
N ILE A 11 -7.92 -12.38 -11.05
CA ILE A 11 -8.72 -11.15 -11.19
C ILE A 11 -8.24 -10.17 -10.13
N ASN A 12 -8.01 -8.91 -10.51
CA ASN A 12 -7.78 -7.83 -9.56
C ASN A 12 -9.04 -6.98 -9.49
N TRP A 13 -9.50 -6.65 -8.29
CA TRP A 13 -10.70 -5.88 -8.04
C TRP A 13 -10.42 -4.67 -7.17
N ILE A 14 -11.27 -3.66 -7.29
CA ILE A 14 -11.45 -2.61 -6.29
C ILE A 14 -12.85 -2.76 -5.71
N CYS A 15 -12.91 -2.77 -4.38
CA CYS A 15 -14.13 -3.01 -3.64
C CYS A 15 -14.41 -1.85 -2.70
N ASP A 16 -15.68 -1.70 -2.35
CA ASP A 16 -16.10 -0.86 -1.24
C ASP A 16 -15.61 -1.46 0.09
N ALA A 17 -14.99 -0.64 0.94
CA ALA A 17 -14.36 -1.10 2.17
C ALA A 17 -15.37 -1.43 3.28
N GLU A 18 -16.54 -0.78 3.29
CA GLU A 18 -17.55 -0.96 4.32
C GLU A 18 -18.39 -2.21 4.04
N ASN A 19 -18.82 -2.37 2.79
CA ASN A 19 -19.82 -3.35 2.42
C ASN A 19 -19.28 -4.50 1.57
N GLY A 20 -18.01 -4.44 1.14
CA GLY A 20 -17.34 -5.50 0.37
C GLY A 20 -17.78 -5.61 -1.09
N TYR A 21 -18.62 -4.70 -1.59
CA TYR A 21 -19.09 -4.73 -2.98
C TYR A 21 -17.95 -4.52 -3.97
N ALA A 22 -17.85 -5.39 -4.97
CA ALA A 22 -16.91 -5.22 -6.08
C ALA A 22 -17.39 -4.08 -7.00
N LEU A 23 -16.60 -3.01 -7.10
CA LEU A 23 -16.95 -1.82 -7.87
C LEU A 23 -16.39 -1.87 -9.29
N LYS A 24 -15.19 -2.42 -9.46
CA LYS A 24 -14.55 -2.64 -10.77
C LYS A 24 -13.54 -3.78 -10.68
N TYR A 25 -13.34 -4.50 -11.78
CA TYR A 25 -12.37 -5.58 -11.86
C TYR A 25 -11.54 -5.52 -13.15
N LEU A 26 -10.38 -6.16 -13.13
CA LEU A 26 -9.48 -6.36 -14.25
C LEU A 26 -9.03 -7.82 -14.29
N LEU A 27 -9.26 -8.47 -15.42
CA LEU A 27 -8.81 -9.82 -15.69
C LEU A 27 -7.31 -9.82 -15.99
N TYR A 28 -6.55 -10.70 -15.34
CA TYR A 28 -5.16 -10.94 -15.71
C TYR A 28 -5.10 -11.94 -16.86
N ALA A 29 -4.88 -11.45 -18.08
CA ALA A 29 -4.84 -12.26 -19.30
C ALA A 29 -3.46 -12.89 -19.59
N GLY A 30 -2.49 -12.78 -18.68
CA GLY A 30 -1.10 -13.23 -18.91
C GLY A 30 -0.20 -12.15 -19.49
N ARG A 31 0.99 -12.54 -19.97
CA ARG A 31 1.95 -11.63 -20.64
C ARG A 31 1.75 -11.71 -22.15
N SER A 32 1.51 -10.57 -22.81
CA SER A 32 1.69 -10.45 -24.26
C SER A 32 3.19 -10.49 -24.59
N ARG A 33 3.58 -10.99 -25.77
CA ARG A 33 5.00 -11.11 -26.18
C ARG A 33 5.67 -9.77 -26.46
N GLU A 34 4.90 -8.69 -26.55
CA GLU A 34 5.35 -7.39 -27.09
C GLU A 34 5.70 -6.37 -25.99
N GLU A 35 5.18 -6.50 -24.78
CA GLU A 35 5.36 -5.47 -23.75
C GLU A 35 6.04 -6.03 -22.49
N ARG A 36 7.29 -5.59 -22.25
CA ARG A 36 7.89 -5.62 -20.91
C ARG A 36 7.13 -4.62 -20.03
N HIS A 37 5.97 -5.01 -19.49
CA HIS A 37 5.19 -4.16 -18.59
C HIS A 37 5.87 -3.99 -17.23
N ILE A 38 6.89 -3.14 -17.16
CA ILE A 38 7.35 -2.55 -15.90
C ILE A 38 6.17 -1.74 -15.35
N GLY A 39 5.70 -2.08 -14.15
CA GLY A 39 4.62 -1.33 -13.50
C GLY A 39 3.20 -1.86 -13.75
N LEU A 40 3.03 -3.14 -14.09
CA LEU A 40 1.70 -3.77 -14.22
C LEU A 40 0.81 -3.50 -13.01
N ALA A 41 1.35 -3.64 -11.79
CA ALA A 41 0.61 -3.36 -10.57
C ALA A 41 0.13 -1.91 -10.48
N SER A 42 0.98 -0.94 -10.84
CA SER A 42 0.59 0.48 -10.86
C SER A 42 -0.45 0.76 -11.95
N THR A 43 -0.31 0.14 -13.12
CA THR A 43 -1.25 0.26 -14.24
C THR A 43 -2.63 -0.28 -13.85
N ASN A 44 -2.68 -1.44 -13.21
CA ASN A 44 -3.91 -2.04 -12.71
C ASN A 44 -4.59 -1.11 -11.71
N VAL A 45 -3.85 -0.54 -10.75
CA VAL A 45 -4.41 0.42 -9.78
C VAL A 45 -4.97 1.64 -10.49
N ARG A 46 -4.25 2.22 -11.46
CA ARG A 46 -4.73 3.39 -12.21
C ARG A 46 -6.03 3.09 -12.95
N GLN A 47 -6.10 1.94 -13.63
CA GLN A 47 -7.29 1.53 -14.37
C GLN A 47 -8.47 1.23 -13.43
N LEU A 48 -8.23 0.55 -12.30
CA LEU A 48 -9.25 0.27 -11.29
C LEU A 48 -9.75 1.56 -10.62
N ALA A 49 -8.85 2.49 -10.32
CA ALA A 49 -9.15 3.74 -9.61
C ALA A 49 -9.76 4.83 -10.52
N GLN A 50 -9.66 4.69 -11.84
CA GLN A 50 -10.10 5.70 -12.81
C GLN A 50 -11.54 6.23 -12.60
N PRO A 51 -12.55 5.41 -12.23
CA PRO A 51 -13.91 5.91 -11.96
C PRO A 51 -14.02 6.77 -10.70
N PHE A 52 -13.02 6.74 -9.82
CA PHE A 52 -13.03 7.41 -8.52
C PHE A 52 -12.10 8.63 -8.48
N VAL A 53 -11.47 8.99 -9.59
CA VAL A 53 -10.60 10.18 -9.67
C VAL A 53 -11.37 11.42 -9.21
N ASN A 54 -10.71 12.28 -8.42
CA ASN A 54 -11.25 13.49 -7.81
C ASN A 54 -12.43 13.28 -6.84
N SER A 55 -12.67 12.05 -6.38
CA SER A 55 -13.71 11.77 -5.39
C SER A 55 -13.28 12.04 -3.94
N ASN A 56 -12.00 12.35 -3.70
CA ASN A 56 -11.41 12.51 -2.37
C ASN A 56 -11.56 11.27 -1.48
N LYS A 57 -11.72 10.08 -2.08
CA LYS A 57 -11.79 8.80 -1.37
C LYS A 57 -10.39 8.29 -0.98
N ASN A 58 -10.36 7.48 0.07
CA ASN A 58 -9.19 6.71 0.50
C ASN A 58 -9.14 5.37 -0.24
N VAL A 59 -7.97 5.01 -0.78
CA VAL A 59 -7.69 3.72 -1.41
C VAL A 59 -6.74 2.92 -0.54
N PHE A 60 -7.20 1.78 -0.04
CA PHE A 60 -6.37 0.83 0.68
C PHE A 60 -5.80 -0.22 -0.28
N MET A 61 -4.49 -0.45 -0.21
CA MET A 61 -3.77 -1.29 -1.17
C MET A 61 -2.95 -2.36 -0.47
N ASP A 62 -2.87 -3.53 -1.09
CA ASP A 62 -1.91 -4.55 -0.69
C ASP A 62 -0.45 -4.13 -1.00
N ARG A 63 0.49 -4.96 -0.56
CA ARG A 63 1.92 -4.74 -0.78
C ARG A 63 2.39 -4.86 -2.23
N TYR A 64 1.70 -5.67 -3.03
CA TYR A 64 1.99 -5.86 -4.44
C TYR A 64 1.66 -4.59 -5.26
N PHE A 65 0.54 -3.94 -4.95
CA PHE A 65 0.07 -2.72 -5.61
C PHE A 65 0.75 -1.44 -5.11
N ALA A 66 1.11 -1.40 -3.82
CA ALA A 66 1.70 -0.23 -3.20
C ALA A 66 3.12 0.06 -3.74
N SER A 67 3.28 1.29 -4.24
CA SER A 67 4.56 1.89 -4.59
C SER A 67 4.47 3.39 -4.44
N TYR A 68 5.60 4.06 -4.22
CA TYR A 68 5.66 5.51 -4.18
C TYR A 68 5.07 6.14 -5.44
N SER A 69 5.37 5.60 -6.62
CA SER A 69 4.81 6.10 -7.89
C SER A 69 3.29 5.92 -7.99
N THR A 70 2.74 4.85 -7.43
CA THR A 70 1.29 4.61 -7.39
C THR A 70 0.62 5.62 -6.47
N VAL A 71 1.15 5.80 -5.25
CA VAL A 71 0.60 6.72 -4.24
C VAL A 71 0.66 8.17 -4.72
N LYS A 72 1.78 8.58 -5.30
CA LYS A 72 1.93 9.92 -5.89
C LYS A 72 0.89 10.17 -6.99
N HIS A 73 0.72 9.21 -7.90
CA HIS A 73 -0.26 9.33 -8.98
C HIS A 73 -1.69 9.43 -8.46
N LEU A 74 -2.07 8.59 -7.48
CA LEU A 74 -3.40 8.67 -6.87
C LEU A 74 -3.63 10.05 -6.22
N LEU A 75 -2.64 10.55 -5.49
CA LEU A 75 -2.73 11.85 -4.84
C LEU A 75 -2.90 13.01 -5.83
N GLU A 76 -2.16 12.98 -6.95
CA GLU A 76 -2.30 13.95 -8.05
C GLU A 76 -3.70 13.91 -8.70
N HIS A 77 -4.44 12.81 -8.52
CA HIS A 77 -5.79 12.60 -9.06
C HIS A 77 -6.87 12.64 -7.96
N GLY A 78 -6.62 13.34 -6.86
CA GLY A 78 -7.61 13.56 -5.81
C GLY A 78 -8.01 12.29 -5.06
N LEU A 79 -7.10 11.31 -4.96
CA LEU A 79 -7.25 10.08 -4.20
C LEU A 79 -6.13 9.96 -3.16
N THR A 80 -6.49 9.80 -1.90
CA THR A 80 -5.54 9.45 -0.85
C THR A 80 -5.40 7.94 -0.79
N SER A 81 -4.25 7.44 -0.34
CA SER A 81 -4.03 6.00 -0.30
C SER A 81 -3.14 5.56 0.85
N VAL A 82 -3.37 4.34 1.30
CA VAL A 82 -2.60 3.66 2.35
C VAL A 82 -2.28 2.25 1.87
N GLY A 83 -1.03 1.82 2.02
CA GLY A 83 -0.66 0.44 1.75
C GLY A 83 0.64 0.06 2.42
N THR A 84 0.84 -1.24 2.62
CA THR A 84 2.15 -1.73 3.06
C THR A 84 3.12 -1.77 1.89
N ILE A 85 4.42 -1.60 2.10
CA ILE A 85 5.42 -1.62 1.01
C ILE A 85 6.55 -2.62 1.31
N PHE A 86 7.13 -3.20 0.26
CA PHE A 86 8.26 -4.11 0.41
C PHE A 86 9.56 -3.38 0.80
N ALA A 87 10.26 -3.93 1.82
CA ALA A 87 11.71 -3.83 2.09
C ALA A 87 12.60 -3.32 0.94
N TYR A 88 12.59 -4.13 -0.11
CA TYR A 88 13.55 -4.08 -1.21
C TYR A 88 13.15 -3.13 -2.34
N ARG A 89 11.98 -2.47 -2.25
CA ARG A 89 11.54 -1.54 -3.27
C ARG A 89 12.50 -0.34 -3.34
N ARG A 90 12.86 0.07 -4.56
CA ARG A 90 13.88 1.11 -4.81
C ARG A 90 13.52 2.45 -4.19
N ASP A 91 12.23 2.74 -4.11
CA ASP A 91 11.63 3.93 -3.51
C ASP A 91 11.70 3.98 -1.99
N VAL A 92 12.01 2.87 -1.30
CA VAL A 92 12.15 2.86 0.17
C VAL A 92 13.53 3.40 0.58
N PRO A 93 13.61 4.48 1.37
CA PRO A 93 14.87 5.01 1.91
C PRO A 93 15.64 3.96 2.72
N ALA A 94 16.97 3.94 2.59
CA ALA A 94 17.82 2.97 3.28
C ALA A 94 17.65 3.01 4.82
N CYS A 95 17.40 4.19 5.39
CA CYS A 95 17.14 4.38 6.82
C CYS A 95 15.88 3.64 7.32
N LEU A 96 14.91 3.37 6.44
CA LEU A 96 13.69 2.63 6.78
C LEU A 96 13.81 1.12 6.53
N ARG A 97 14.84 0.63 5.84
CA ARG A 97 14.90 -0.79 5.45
C ARG A 97 15.25 -1.72 6.61
N LYS A 98 16.05 -1.27 7.56
CA LYS A 98 16.58 -2.12 8.64
C LYS A 98 15.72 -2.02 9.89
N ALA A 99 15.31 -3.18 10.39
CA ALA A 99 14.75 -3.34 11.74
C ALA A 99 15.82 -3.75 12.77
N VAL A 100 17.01 -4.14 12.30
CA VAL A 100 18.09 -4.63 13.15
C VAL A 100 18.54 -3.50 14.09
N ARG A 101 18.46 -3.73 15.40
CA ARG A 101 18.72 -2.76 16.50
C ARG A 101 17.61 -1.71 16.74
N ARG A 102 16.43 -1.86 16.17
CA ARG A 102 15.26 -1.04 16.52
C ARG A 102 14.53 -1.66 17.71
N ASP A 103 14.04 -0.82 18.63
CA ASP A 103 13.28 -1.27 19.78
C ASP A 103 11.92 -1.85 19.35
N LEU A 104 11.44 -2.81 20.12
CA LEU A 104 10.12 -3.41 19.92
C LEU A 104 9.04 -2.34 20.06
N PHE A 105 8.08 -2.34 19.14
CA PHE A 105 7.01 -1.35 19.02
C PHE A 105 7.48 0.09 18.72
N SER A 106 8.74 0.26 18.30
CA SER A 106 9.22 1.56 17.83
C SER A 106 8.67 1.90 16.45
N THR A 107 8.41 3.19 16.23
CA THR A 107 8.00 3.74 14.94
C THR A 107 9.05 4.72 14.42
N LEU A 108 9.32 4.71 13.12
CA LEU A 108 10.15 5.69 12.42
C LEU A 108 9.41 6.16 11.18
N ALA A 109 9.21 7.46 11.04
CA ALA A 109 8.53 8.03 9.88
C ALA A 109 9.46 8.95 9.09
N VAL A 110 9.40 8.84 7.77
CA VAL A 110 10.01 9.79 6.83
C VAL A 110 8.87 10.48 6.10
N TYR A 111 8.83 11.80 6.19
CA TYR A 111 7.80 12.62 5.55
C TYR A 111 8.40 13.48 4.46
N GLU A 112 7.83 13.39 3.26
CA GLU A 112 8.19 14.27 2.15
C GLU A 112 7.17 15.42 2.07
N HIS A 113 7.52 16.54 2.71
CA HIS A 113 6.62 17.69 2.90
C HIS A 113 6.05 18.21 1.58
N ASN A 114 6.89 18.32 0.53
CA ASN A 114 6.48 18.83 -0.78
C ASN A 114 5.43 17.97 -1.49
N LYS A 115 5.25 16.72 -1.09
CA LYS A 115 4.37 15.76 -1.77
C LYS A 115 3.31 15.15 -0.87
N ARG A 116 3.26 15.52 0.41
CA ARG A 116 2.31 15.01 1.41
C ARG A 116 2.29 13.46 1.48
N ILE A 117 3.44 12.83 1.29
CA ILE A 117 3.59 11.37 1.38
C ILE A 117 4.45 11.04 2.59
N THR A 118 3.99 10.08 3.39
CA THR A 118 4.69 9.57 4.57
C THR A 118 5.01 8.11 4.39
N MET A 119 6.25 7.72 4.66
CA MET A 119 6.65 6.33 4.85
C MET A 119 6.89 6.06 6.33
N ILE A 120 6.35 4.96 6.84
CA ILE A 120 6.40 4.59 8.25
C ILE A 120 6.99 3.20 8.35
N ASN A 121 8.01 3.04 9.18
CA ASN A 121 8.52 1.75 9.65
C ASN A 121 8.04 1.52 11.07
N TYR A 122 7.37 0.39 11.28
CA TYR A 122 6.96 -0.10 12.59
C TYR A 122 7.58 -1.47 12.87
N VAL A 123 8.01 -1.70 14.12
CA VAL A 123 8.63 -2.97 14.55
C VAL A 123 7.68 -3.75 15.44
N PRO A 124 6.77 -4.59 14.88
CA PRO A 124 5.82 -5.36 15.69
C PRO A 124 6.47 -6.51 16.45
N ARG A 125 7.61 -7.02 15.97
CA ARG A 125 8.31 -8.21 16.49
C ARG A 125 9.81 -8.01 16.34
N LYS A 126 10.61 -8.67 17.19
CA LYS A 126 12.07 -8.64 17.09
C LYS A 126 12.52 -9.06 15.68
N ASN A 127 13.44 -8.30 15.09
CA ASN A 127 13.99 -8.53 13.75
C ASN A 127 12.96 -8.51 12.59
N SER A 128 11.76 -7.95 12.80
CA SER A 128 10.74 -7.81 11.76
C SER A 128 10.17 -6.39 11.76
N ASN A 129 9.97 -5.83 10.57
CA ASN A 129 9.31 -4.54 10.40
C ASN A 129 8.14 -4.62 9.41
N VAL A 130 7.19 -3.74 9.62
CA VAL A 130 6.13 -3.41 8.67
C VAL A 130 6.42 -2.02 8.15
N LEU A 131 6.47 -1.88 6.83
CA LEU A 131 6.54 -0.58 6.18
C LEU A 131 5.17 -0.21 5.65
N LEU A 132 4.69 0.97 6.03
CA LEU A 132 3.52 1.61 5.44
C LEU A 132 3.94 2.81 4.60
N LEU A 133 3.18 3.02 3.54
CA LEU A 133 3.25 4.17 2.66
C LEU A 133 1.85 4.80 2.63
N THR A 134 1.76 6.09 2.92
CA THR A 134 0.48 6.79 2.98
C THR A 134 0.58 8.20 2.40
N SER A 135 -0.46 8.64 1.70
CA SER A 135 -0.69 10.04 1.33
C SER A 135 -1.78 10.72 2.16
N CYS A 136 -2.35 10.01 3.13
CA CYS A 136 -3.34 10.57 4.04
C CYS A 136 -2.67 11.62 4.94
N HIS A 137 -3.42 12.69 5.23
CA HIS A 137 -3.04 13.70 6.22
C HIS A 137 -3.12 13.12 7.63
N ALA A 138 -2.17 12.25 7.99
CA ALA A 138 -2.14 11.67 9.31
C ALA A 138 -1.34 12.58 10.24
N LYS A 139 -2.02 13.21 11.20
CA LYS A 139 -1.39 13.43 12.50
C LYS A 139 -1.05 12.04 13.03
N LEU A 140 0.21 11.63 12.91
CA LEU A 140 0.73 10.40 13.51
C LEU A 140 0.47 10.46 15.02
N LYS A 141 -0.68 9.96 15.46
CA LYS A 141 -0.94 9.64 16.85
C LYS A 141 -0.49 8.19 17.03
N VAL A 142 0.43 7.99 17.97
CA VAL A 142 0.70 6.66 18.51
C VAL A 142 -0.39 6.42 19.52
N ASP A 143 -1.25 5.42 19.28
CA ASP A 143 -2.23 5.06 20.29
C ASP A 143 -1.47 4.52 21.51
N ASN A 144 -1.68 5.16 22.65
CA ASN A 144 -1.11 4.74 23.93
C ASN A 144 -2.19 4.04 24.78
N GLN A 145 -3.25 3.51 24.15
CA GLN A 145 -4.20 2.63 24.81
C GLN A 145 -3.46 1.35 25.28
N GLN A 146 -3.64 1.02 26.56
CA GLN A 146 -2.87 0.06 27.34
C GLN A 146 -2.87 -1.34 26.67
N GLY A 147 -1.87 -1.59 25.81
CA GLY A 147 -1.63 -2.88 25.16
C GLY A 147 -1.36 -2.83 23.66
N ASP A 148 -1.81 -1.79 22.94
CA ASP A 148 -1.65 -1.70 21.48
C ASP A 148 -0.86 -0.46 21.06
N LYS A 149 0.46 -0.63 20.91
CA LYS A 149 1.40 0.44 20.51
C LYS A 149 1.47 0.63 18.98
N ARG A 150 0.46 0.17 18.24
CA ARG A 150 0.43 0.27 16.79
C ARG A 150 0.14 1.72 16.38
N PRO A 151 0.74 2.22 15.29
CA PRO A 151 0.35 3.50 14.72
C PRO A 151 -1.12 3.47 14.28
N ASN A 152 -1.91 4.52 14.57
CA ASN A 152 -3.34 4.58 14.25
C ASN A 152 -3.64 4.37 12.75
N ILE A 153 -2.68 4.67 11.87
CA ILE A 153 -2.77 4.44 10.41
C ILE A 153 -2.89 2.94 10.07
N MET A 154 -2.59 2.03 11.00
CA MET A 154 -2.86 0.60 10.84
C MET A 154 -4.26 0.18 11.31
N ASN A 155 -4.99 1.06 11.98
CA ASN A 155 -6.30 0.80 12.60
C ASN A 155 -7.45 1.48 11.85
N ASP A 156 -7.16 2.43 10.95
CA ASP A 156 -8.10 3.07 10.01
C ASP A 156 -8.19 2.30 8.69
#